data_AF-A0A7W1AFA9-F1
#
_entry.id   AF-A0A7W1AFA9-F1
#
_cell.length_a   1.000
_cell.length_b   1.000
_cell.length_c   1.000
_cell.angle_alpha   90.00
_cell.angle_beta   90.00
_cell.angle_gamma   90.00
#
_symmetry.space_group_name_H-M   'P 1'
#
loop_
_entity.id
_entity.type
_entity.pdbx_description
1 polymer ?
#
loop_
_entity_poly.entity_id
_entity_poly.type
_entity_poly.pdbx_seq_one_letter_code
_entity_poly.pdbx_strand_id
1 'polypeptide(L)'
;MSTMIHRQVDAAALGELPRAIARVPSGWAVLGDPQILPGYCVLLPDPVVPDLNALGGRPREQFLSDMARLGDAVLSVTGAERINYEILGNVEPALHAHVIPRYAWEAPDRRRAAVWMHDWGAAPAFAAERDRPLIAALALRLARF
;
A
#
# COMPACT_ATOMS: atom_id res chain seq x y z
N MET A 1 17.01 -10.57 -11.10
CA MET A 1 17.66 -9.60 -10.19
C MET A 1 16.70 -9.35 -9.03
N SER A 2 17.18 -9.31 -7.78
CA SER A 2 16.31 -9.08 -6.61
C SER A 2 16.11 -7.58 -6.40
N THR A 3 14.85 -7.14 -6.54
CA THR A 3 14.46 -5.74 -6.33
C THR A 3 14.06 -5.46 -4.87
N MET A 4 13.74 -4.20 -4.52
CA MET A 4 13.22 -3.89 -3.19
C MET A 4 11.90 -4.63 -2.91
N ILE A 5 11.06 -4.83 -3.92
CA ILE A 5 9.79 -5.55 -3.77
C ILE A 5 10.02 -7.03 -3.43
N HIS A 6 10.99 -7.68 -4.07
CA HIS A 6 11.38 -9.06 -3.73
C HIS A 6 11.77 -9.16 -2.25
N ARG A 7 12.67 -8.29 -1.78
CA ARG A 7 13.13 -8.29 -0.39
C ARG A 7 12.00 -8.06 0.61
N GLN A 8 11.04 -7.20 0.27
CA GLN A 8 9.88 -6.94 1.12
C GLN A 8 8.94 -8.14 1.19
N VAL A 9 8.66 -8.79 0.06
CA VAL A 9 7.81 -9.99 0.01
C VAL A 9 8.46 -11.13 0.79
N ASP A 10 9.78 -11.34 0.62
CA ASP A 10 10.53 -12.34 1.37
C ASP A 10 10.47 -12.06 2.88
N ALA A 11 10.74 -10.82 3.31
CA ALA A 11 10.65 -10.43 4.72
C ALA A 11 9.22 -10.56 5.28
N ALA A 12 8.19 -10.24 4.50
CA ALA A 12 6.80 -10.42 4.91
C ALA A 12 6.46 -11.91 5.09
N ALA A 13 6.90 -12.77 4.16
CA ALA A 13 6.70 -14.21 4.24
C ALA A 13 7.40 -14.86 5.44
N LEU A 14 8.54 -14.30 5.86
CA LEU A 14 9.27 -14.72 7.08
C LEU A 14 8.71 -14.10 8.37
N GLY A 15 7.74 -13.20 8.29
CA GLY A 15 7.21 -12.46 9.45
C GLY A 15 8.18 -11.40 10.00
N GLU A 16 9.18 -11.01 9.21
CA GLU A 16 10.26 -10.08 9.57
C GLU A 16 9.98 -8.64 9.11
N LEU A 17 8.93 -8.41 8.30
CA LEU A 17 8.55 -7.07 7.84
C LEU A 17 7.59 -6.40 8.85
N PRO A 18 8.04 -5.43 9.69
CA PRO A 18 7.22 -4.91 10.79
C PRO A 18 6.00 -4.11 10.33
N ARG A 19 6.04 -3.61 9.09
CA ARG A 19 4.96 -2.84 8.45
C ARG A 19 3.96 -3.71 7.69
N ALA A 20 4.10 -5.03 7.73
CA ALA A 20 3.14 -5.93 7.11
C ALA A 20 1.77 -5.84 7.82
N ILE A 21 0.71 -5.74 7.03
CA ILE A 21 -0.68 -5.66 7.53
C ILE A 21 -1.29 -7.06 7.49
N ALA A 22 -1.33 -7.67 6.31
CA ALA A 22 -1.94 -8.96 6.11
C ALA A 22 -1.44 -9.62 4.82
N ARG A 23 -1.47 -10.95 4.79
CA ARG A 23 -1.46 -11.73 3.56
C ARG A 23 -2.85 -11.63 2.91
N VAL A 24 -2.88 -11.33 1.62
CA VAL A 24 -4.08 -11.36 0.76
C VAL A 24 -3.87 -12.38 -0.37
N PRO A 25 -4.91 -12.81 -1.09
CA PRO A 25 -4.76 -13.82 -2.14
C PRO A 25 -3.71 -13.48 -3.20
N SER A 26 -3.61 -12.22 -3.63
CA SER A 26 -2.63 -11.77 -4.63
C SER A 26 -1.24 -11.46 -4.07
N GLY A 27 -1.03 -11.45 -2.75
CA GLY A 27 0.24 -11.01 -2.16
C GLY A 27 0.16 -10.46 -0.75
N TRP A 28 0.82 -9.33 -0.50
CA TRP A 28 0.97 -8.72 0.83
C TRP A 28 0.51 -7.27 0.83
N ALA A 29 -0.40 -6.94 1.76
CA ALA A 29 -0.70 -5.55 2.10
C ALA A 29 0.28 -5.08 3.17
N VAL A 30 0.92 -3.94 2.94
CA VAL A 30 1.89 -3.32 3.88
C VAL A 30 1.59 -1.84 4.04
N LEU A 31 1.96 -1.24 5.17
CA LEU A 31 2.00 0.22 5.27
C LEU A 31 3.11 0.78 4.37
N GLY A 32 2.88 1.96 3.82
CA GLY A 32 3.92 2.73 3.13
C GLY A 32 4.94 3.31 4.11
N ASP A 33 6.16 3.54 3.65
CA ASP A 33 7.21 4.17 4.43
C ASP A 33 7.96 5.16 3.52
N PRO A 34 7.94 6.47 3.83
CA PRO A 34 7.27 7.11 4.97
C PRO A 34 5.74 7.13 4.85
N GLN A 35 5.05 7.43 5.96
CA GLN A 35 3.61 7.67 5.99
C GLN A 35 3.31 9.09 5.48
N ILE A 36 3.38 9.30 4.15
CA ILE A 36 3.16 10.61 3.50
C ILE A 36 1.79 11.21 3.82
N LEU A 37 0.77 10.35 3.89
CA LEU A 37 -0.54 10.62 4.45
C LEU A 37 -0.88 9.46 5.39
N PRO A 38 -1.54 9.70 6.54
CA PRO A 38 -1.87 8.64 7.48
C PRO A 38 -2.66 7.53 6.79
N GLY A 39 -2.25 6.26 6.94
CA GLY A 39 -2.95 5.15 6.28
C GLY A 39 -2.52 4.87 4.84
N TYR A 40 -1.47 5.54 4.34
CA TYR A 40 -0.84 5.17 3.09
C TYR A 40 -0.35 3.70 3.15
N CYS A 41 -0.81 2.90 2.19
CA CYS A 41 -0.49 1.49 2.07
C CYS A 41 0.08 1.16 0.69
N VAL A 42 0.74 0.02 0.59
CA VAL A 42 1.22 -0.56 -0.66
C VAL A 42 0.80 -2.02 -0.73
N LEU A 43 0.28 -2.46 -1.87
CA LEU A 43 0.05 -3.86 -2.18
C LEU A 43 1.23 -4.40 -3.00
N LEU A 44 1.84 -5.47 -2.50
CA LEU A 44 2.95 -6.18 -3.12
C LEU A 44 2.46 -7.51 -3.67
N PRO A 45 2.69 -7.84 -4.95
CA PRO A 45 2.32 -9.13 -5.52
C PRO A 45 3.26 -10.24 -5.01
N ASP A 46 2.72 -11.44 -4.84
CA ASP A 46 3.52 -12.63 -4.56
C ASP A 46 2.93 -13.83 -5.33
N PRO A 47 3.62 -14.31 -6.39
CA PRO A 47 5.02 -14.02 -6.72
C PRO A 47 5.24 -12.61 -7.27
N VAL A 48 6.46 -12.08 -7.08
CA VAL A 48 6.84 -10.77 -7.61
C VAL A 48 6.97 -10.82 -9.13
N VAL A 49 6.38 -9.84 -9.79
CA VAL A 49 6.36 -9.67 -11.26
C VAL A 49 6.79 -8.25 -11.62
N PRO A 50 7.28 -7.98 -12.84
CA PRO A 50 7.79 -6.65 -13.19
C PRO A 50 6.71 -5.56 -13.20
N ASP A 51 5.51 -5.86 -13.68
CA ASP A 51 4.41 -4.89 -13.85
C ASP A 51 3.04 -5.59 -13.84
N LEU A 52 1.95 -4.82 -13.89
CA LEU A 52 0.59 -5.34 -13.92
C LEU A 52 0.31 -6.14 -15.20
N ASN A 53 0.96 -5.78 -16.30
CA ASN A 53 0.78 -6.39 -17.61
C ASN A 53 1.40 -7.80 -17.68
N ALA A 54 2.38 -8.10 -16.83
CA ALA A 54 2.94 -9.43 -16.65
C ALA A 54 1.97 -10.42 -15.96
N LEU A 55 0.99 -9.94 -15.19
CA LEU A 55 -0.10 -10.79 -14.70
C LEU A 55 -1.11 -11.01 -15.82
N GLY A 56 -1.50 -12.25 -16.13
CA GLY A 56 -2.53 -12.57 -17.13
C GLY A 56 -3.78 -13.16 -16.50
N GLY A 57 -4.96 -12.90 -17.07
CA GLY A 57 -6.23 -13.51 -16.64
C GLY A 57 -6.54 -13.33 -15.15
N ARG A 58 -6.91 -14.43 -14.49
CA ARG A 58 -7.33 -14.46 -13.07
C ARG A 58 -6.33 -13.81 -12.10
N PRO A 59 -5.00 -14.07 -12.17
CA PRO A 59 -4.03 -13.34 -11.35
C PRO A 59 -4.12 -11.81 -11.41
N ARG A 60 -4.34 -11.23 -12.61
CA ARG A 60 -4.48 -9.78 -12.77
C ARG A 60 -5.77 -9.27 -12.13
N GLU A 61 -6.87 -9.98 -12.36
CA GLU A 61 -8.18 -9.67 -11.76
C GLU A 61 -8.10 -9.73 -10.23
N GLN A 62 -7.45 -10.76 -9.68
CA GLN A 62 -7.26 -10.93 -8.24
C GLN A 62 -6.44 -9.78 -7.65
N PHE A 63 -5.33 -9.40 -8.28
CA PHE A 63 -4.49 -8.29 -7.82
C PHE A 63 -5.25 -6.96 -7.78
N LEU A 64 -6.03 -6.66 -8.84
CA LEU A 64 -6.85 -5.44 -8.88
C LEU A 64 -8.00 -5.49 -7.86
N SER A 65 -8.60 -6.65 -7.64
CA SER A 65 -9.62 -6.86 -6.62
C SER A 65 -9.06 -6.66 -5.21
N ASP A 66 -7.91 -7.25 -4.90
CA ASP A 66 -7.25 -7.09 -3.59
C ASP A 66 -6.75 -5.66 -3.38
N MET A 67 -6.31 -4.97 -4.43
CA MET A 67 -5.99 -3.53 -4.38
C MET A 67 -7.22 -2.69 -3.99
N ALA A 68 -8.38 -2.96 -4.61
CA ALA A 68 -9.62 -2.28 -4.26
C ALA A 68 -10.08 -2.58 -2.83
N ARG A 69 -10.00 -3.85 -2.39
CA ARG A 69 -10.32 -4.26 -1.01
C ARG A 69 -9.41 -3.59 0.02
N LEU A 70 -8.12 -3.44 -0.29
CA LEU A 70 -7.19 -2.68 0.54
C LEU A 70 -7.62 -1.22 0.64
N GLY A 71 -8.02 -0.59 -0.46
CA GLY A 71 -8.54 0.76 -0.42
C GLY A 71 -9.86 0.90 0.34
N ASP A 72 -10.79 -0.06 0.24
CA ASP A 72 -12.00 -0.08 1.06
C ASP A 72 -11.67 -0.19 2.56
N ALA A 73 -10.68 -0.99 2.91
CA ALA A 73 -10.20 -1.12 4.27
C ALA A 73 -9.59 0.20 4.78
N VAL A 74 -8.72 0.82 3.98
CA VAL A 74 -8.10 2.12 4.30
C VAL A 74 -9.16 3.21 4.44
N LEU A 75 -10.11 3.29 3.52
CA LEU A 75 -11.21 4.27 3.55
C LEU A 75 -12.04 4.11 4.84
N SER A 76 -12.40 2.87 5.17
CA SER A 76 -13.19 2.54 6.35
C SER A 76 -12.47 2.81 7.66
N VAL A 77 -11.16 2.54 7.75
CA VAL A 77 -10.38 2.71 8.99
C VAL A 77 -9.99 4.15 9.23
N THR A 78 -9.68 4.89 8.17
CA THR A 78 -9.13 6.24 8.29
C THR A 78 -10.18 7.35 8.19
N GLY A 79 -11.37 7.05 7.65
CA GLY A 79 -12.38 8.07 7.33
C GLY A 79 -11.93 9.04 6.23
N ALA A 80 -10.97 8.63 5.39
CA ALA A 80 -10.57 9.41 4.21
C ALA A 80 -11.77 9.69 3.30
N GLU A 81 -11.70 10.76 2.52
CA GLU A 81 -12.77 11.09 1.58
C GLU A 81 -12.76 10.20 0.34
N ARG A 82 -11.57 9.79 -0.09
CA ARG A 82 -11.33 8.92 -1.24
C ARG A 82 -9.94 8.29 -1.17
N ILE A 83 -9.72 7.31 -2.03
CA ILE A 83 -8.42 6.68 -2.25
C ILE A 83 -7.88 7.10 -3.62
N ASN A 84 -6.59 7.41 -3.69
CA ASN A 84 -5.84 7.43 -4.94
C ASN A 84 -5.10 6.10 -5.09
N TYR A 85 -5.26 5.49 -6.27
CA TYR A 85 -4.61 4.23 -6.63
C TYR A 85 -3.60 4.50 -7.73
N GLU A 86 -2.36 4.08 -7.52
CA GLU A 86 -1.27 4.33 -8.47
C GLU A 86 -0.38 3.10 -8.61
N ILE A 87 -0.10 2.73 -9.86
CA ILE A 87 0.89 1.70 -10.21
C ILE A 87 1.87 2.41 -11.16
N LEU A 88 3.09 2.66 -10.69
CA LEU A 88 4.09 3.46 -11.40
C LEU A 88 5.25 2.60 -11.91
N GLY A 89 6.18 2.22 -11.02
CA GLY A 89 7.29 1.33 -11.36
C GLY A 89 8.49 1.98 -12.07
N ASN A 90 8.52 3.30 -12.23
CA ASN A 90 9.61 3.99 -12.96
C ASN A 90 10.99 3.87 -12.29
N VAL A 91 11.04 3.85 -10.96
CA VAL A 91 12.29 3.75 -10.17
C VAL A 91 12.53 2.34 -9.66
N GLU A 92 11.47 1.69 -9.18
CA GLU A 92 11.51 0.33 -8.66
C GLU A 92 10.76 -0.60 -9.64
N PRO A 93 11.49 -1.34 -10.52
CA PRO A 93 10.93 -2.08 -11.65
C PRO A 93 10.36 -3.45 -11.24
N ALA A 94 9.51 -3.46 -10.23
CA ALA A 94 8.68 -4.58 -9.83
C ALA A 94 7.31 -4.08 -9.43
N LEU A 95 6.25 -4.79 -9.77
CA LEU A 95 4.87 -4.38 -9.53
C LEU A 95 4.66 -4.11 -8.04
N HIS A 96 4.09 -2.95 -7.75
CA HIS A 96 3.56 -2.56 -6.45
C HIS A 96 2.47 -1.51 -6.68
N ALA A 97 1.38 -1.61 -5.94
CA ALA A 97 0.26 -0.69 -6.06
C ALA A 97 0.13 0.18 -4.82
N HIS A 98 0.16 1.49 -5.02
CA HIS A 98 -0.01 2.49 -3.96
C HIS A 98 -1.50 2.69 -3.69
N VAL A 99 -1.87 2.67 -2.42
CA VAL A 99 -3.22 2.93 -1.91
C VAL A 99 -3.12 4.11 -0.95
N ILE A 100 -3.46 5.30 -1.45
CA ILE A 100 -3.19 6.57 -0.77
C ILE A 100 -4.52 7.22 -0.37
N PRO A 101 -4.83 7.28 0.94
CA PRO A 101 -6.01 8.02 1.40
C PRO A 101 -5.84 9.52 1.21
N ARG A 102 -6.92 10.20 0.80
CA ARG A 102 -6.99 11.65 0.63
C ARG A 102 -7.99 12.27 1.60
N TYR A 103 -7.66 13.45 2.13
CA TYR A 103 -8.38 14.04 3.25
C TYR A 103 -8.85 15.47 3.00
N ALA A 104 -9.95 15.82 3.66
CA ALA A 104 -10.52 17.16 3.64
C ALA A 104 -9.55 18.25 4.16
N TRP A 105 -8.74 17.88 5.17
CA TRP A 105 -7.83 18.76 5.89
C TRP A 105 -6.51 19.04 5.17
N GLU A 106 -6.23 18.35 4.06
CA GLU A 106 -5.05 18.65 3.24
C GLU A 106 -5.09 20.10 2.77
N ALA A 107 -3.92 20.76 2.76
CA ALA A 107 -3.81 22.11 2.21
C ALA A 107 -4.35 22.16 0.77
N PRO A 108 -5.17 23.15 0.37
CA PRO A 108 -5.88 23.13 -0.91
C PRO A 108 -5.01 22.90 -2.15
N ASP A 109 -3.77 23.39 -2.15
CA ASP A 109 -2.84 23.18 -3.26
C ASP A 109 -2.26 21.77 -3.29
N ARG A 110 -2.02 21.18 -2.13
CA ARG A 110 -1.57 19.77 -2.00
C ARG A 110 -2.70 18.80 -2.35
N ARG A 111 -3.92 19.10 -1.88
CA ARG A 111 -5.11 18.28 -2.14
C ARG A 111 -5.42 18.12 -3.63
N ARG A 112 -5.06 19.12 -4.45
CA ARG A 112 -5.24 19.12 -5.91
C ARG A 112 -4.06 18.54 -6.67
N ALA A 113 -2.92 18.34 -6.02
CA ALA A 113 -1.74 17.74 -6.61
C ALA A 113 -1.71 16.21 -6.39
N ALA A 114 -0.93 15.53 -7.23
CA ALA A 114 -0.52 14.16 -6.95
C ALA A 114 0.35 14.13 -5.69
N VAL A 115 0.25 13.06 -4.90
CA VAL A 115 1.01 12.93 -3.64
C VAL A 115 2.53 12.96 -3.87
N TRP A 116 2.98 12.58 -5.07
CA TRP A 116 4.39 12.62 -5.47
C TRP A 116 4.98 14.02 -5.58
N MET A 117 4.14 15.06 -5.62
CA MET A 117 4.56 16.47 -5.59
C MET A 117 4.68 17.00 -4.15
N HIS A 118 4.39 16.18 -3.14
CA HIS A 118 4.52 16.57 -1.73
C HIS A 118 5.97 16.44 -1.27
N ASP A 119 6.27 17.01 -0.12
CA ASP A 119 7.57 16.81 0.54
C ASP A 119 7.57 15.48 1.28
N TRP A 120 8.12 14.45 0.63
CA TRP A 120 8.29 13.12 1.22
C TRP A 120 9.39 13.06 2.28
N GLY A 121 10.34 13.99 2.27
CA GLY A 121 11.39 14.07 3.30
C GLY A 121 10.87 14.58 4.64
N ALA A 122 9.79 15.36 4.62
CA ALA A 122 9.10 15.82 5.82
C ALA A 122 8.07 14.81 6.38
N ALA A 123 7.77 13.74 5.65
CA ALA A 123 6.80 12.75 6.09
C ALA A 123 7.35 11.89 7.24
N PRO A 124 6.53 11.56 8.25
CA PRO A 124 6.96 10.70 9.33
C PRO A 124 7.31 9.30 8.80
N ALA A 125 8.54 8.86 9.07
CA ALA A 125 8.93 7.47 8.86
C ALA A 125 8.02 6.52 9.65
N PHE A 126 7.86 5.29 9.16
CA PHE A 126 7.18 4.23 9.89
C PHE A 126 7.78 4.06 11.30
N ALA A 127 6.93 3.84 12.29
CA ALA A 127 7.32 3.56 13.67
C ALA A 127 6.42 2.46 14.25
N ALA A 128 7.01 1.32 14.61
CA ALA A 128 6.27 0.12 15.00
C ALA A 128 5.29 0.37 16.14
N GLU A 129 5.67 1.11 17.18
CA GLU A 129 4.81 1.43 18.31
C GLU A 129 3.62 2.33 17.90
N ARG A 130 3.89 3.37 17.11
CA ARG A 130 2.89 4.35 16.68
C ARG A 130 1.88 3.73 15.71
N ASP A 131 2.37 2.92 14.78
CA ASP A 131 1.58 2.45 13.64
C ASP A 131 0.89 1.10 13.90
N ARG A 132 1.24 0.40 15.00
CA ARG A 132 0.63 -0.88 15.39
C ARG A 132 -0.91 -0.85 15.49
N PRO A 133 -1.56 0.18 16.08
CA PRO A 133 -3.02 0.23 16.12
C PRO A 133 -3.64 0.32 14.72
N LEU A 134 -3.01 1.06 13.80
CA LEU A 134 -3.44 1.19 12.42
C LEU A 134 -3.29 -0.14 11.66
N ILE A 135 -2.15 -0.82 11.81
CA ILE A 135 -1.92 -2.16 11.26
C ILE A 135 -3.02 -3.13 11.72
N ALA A 136 -3.30 -3.16 13.03
CA ALA A 136 -4.32 -4.06 13.59
C ALA A 136 -5.73 -3.76 13.05
N ALA A 137 -6.10 -2.48 12.94
CA ALA A 137 -7.39 -2.07 12.40
C ALA A 137 -7.55 -2.43 10.92
N LEU A 138 -6.51 -2.22 10.11
CA LEU A 138 -6.51 -2.58 8.69
C LEU A 138 -6.57 -4.10 8.49
N ALA A 139 -5.79 -4.87 9.27
CA ALA A 139 -5.81 -6.33 9.23
C ALA A 139 -7.20 -6.88 9.57
N LEU A 140 -7.82 -6.37 10.64
CA LEU A 140 -9.19 -6.76 11.03
C LEU A 140 -10.20 -6.43 9.93
N ARG A 141 -10.05 -5.29 9.25
CA ARG A 141 -10.96 -4.86 8.20
C ARG A 141 -10.79 -5.69 6.93
N LEU A 142 -9.57 -6.05 6.56
CA LEU A 142 -9.24 -6.92 5.42
C LEU A 142 -9.77 -8.34 5.61
N ALA A 143 -9.75 -8.87 6.84
CA ALA A 143 -10.25 -10.22 7.14
C ALA A 143 -11.78 -10.38 6.99
N ARG A 144 -12.52 -9.30 6.71
CA ARG A 144 -13.98 -9.31 6.55
C ARG A 144 -14.45 -9.37 5.08
N PHE A 145 -13.53 -9.43 4.13
CA PHE A 145 -13.82 -9.45 2.67
C PHE A 145 -13.58 -10.82 2.03
#